data_AF-A0A7J4DUF6-F1
#
_entry.id   AF-A0A7J4DUF6-F1
#
_cell.length_a   1.000
_cell.length_b   1.000
_cell.length_c   1.000
_cell.angle_alpha   90.00
_cell.angle_beta   90.00
_cell.angle_gamma   90.00
#
_symmetry.space_group_name_H-M   'P 1'
#
loop_
_entity.id
_entity.type
_entity.pdbx_description
1 polymer ?
#
loop_
_entity_poly.entity_id
_entity_poly.type
_entity_poly.pdbx_seq_one_letter_code
_entity_poly.pdbx_strand_id
1 'polypeptide(L)'
;MQKNIFNNISTDIVKVISKKNNEPSWMLEYRLKSFEKFQESSFEQSILFKRYNDFLTKLDLEDINFEGNNQETETEHRGRHINFLQVNNEIVEKNIENSNNVIVTDINEAISKYPDIVKSHIEKNPIRDKFEYLADAIFQTGLFVRIPKDVKMLDTIRYINRQENTNSGIFNKNLIILEDNSDFNLFIEHYSSIKSQNIDSIFGYSKDIFVANNAKLSIIEMQLFNNNMISFMNKRTEIGKQSSVKLAVGYLGGKVSRSRSYSSLIGDNSTIQDLHLVIGTKEERHDLVTSICHSAKGTKGSVDVKGVLTGKSQMTLKGMNKIEKHAHDTDTFLGGHAILLGNKARANIIPGLEINNRNVKAKHSAAVAPIDEDLLFYMQSRSLDKNTAIKLIVTGFLESILKRIEVEAIKEQIAEMIKFKFDEMSLTTIQDEQEEILAVKGEFKKLCKLSEIQNGEMKNMLIDGKNILLSNINNKIFATGGQCTHEEVNLEDGFIVGEDITCPLHLSKFNLKTGKALNPPAIDELAVYNIKIQDEEIYIEID
;
A
#
# COMPACT_ATOMS: atom_id res chain seq x y z
N MET A 1 -30.71 -3.23 13.17
CA MET A 1 -30.31 -2.06 12.35
C MET A 1 -28.81 -1.90 12.48
N GLN A 2 -28.07 -1.81 11.37
CA GLN A 2 -26.63 -1.54 11.42
C GLN A 2 -26.43 -0.11 11.96
N LYS A 3 -25.66 0.07 13.06
CA LYS A 3 -25.25 1.40 13.53
C LYS A 3 -24.49 2.06 12.38
N ASN A 4 -24.94 3.21 11.89
CA ASN A 4 -24.23 3.92 10.82
C ASN A 4 -23.00 4.60 11.45
N ILE A 5 -21.82 4.06 11.19
CA ILE A 5 -20.55 4.50 11.81
C ILE A 5 -20.08 5.83 11.20
N PHE A 6 -20.67 6.24 10.07
CA PHE A 6 -20.37 7.49 9.36
C PHE A 6 -21.35 8.62 9.72
N ASN A 7 -21.88 8.64 10.95
CA ASN A 7 -22.86 9.65 11.37
C ASN A 7 -22.34 11.09 11.32
N ASN A 8 -21.01 11.27 11.37
CA ASN A 8 -20.37 12.58 11.26
C ASN A 8 -20.41 13.14 9.84
N ILE A 9 -20.77 12.33 8.84
CA ILE A 9 -20.91 12.79 7.46
C ILE A 9 -22.34 13.25 7.24
N SER A 10 -22.50 14.53 6.90
CA SER A 10 -23.78 15.18 6.66
C SER A 10 -23.88 15.75 5.25
N THR A 11 -25.10 16.12 4.85
CA THR A 11 -25.32 16.88 3.61
C THR A 11 -24.64 18.25 3.62
N ASP A 12 -24.36 18.80 4.80
CA ASP A 12 -23.66 20.08 4.93
C ASP A 12 -22.18 19.95 4.56
N ILE A 13 -21.50 18.85 4.96
CA ILE A 13 -20.12 18.56 4.53
C ILE A 13 -20.05 18.48 3.00
N VAL A 14 -21.01 17.78 2.38
CA VAL A 14 -21.08 17.67 0.91
C VAL A 14 -21.20 19.06 0.25
N LYS A 15 -22.06 19.93 0.78
CA LYS A 15 -22.23 21.30 0.28
C LYS A 15 -20.98 22.16 0.53
N VAL A 16 -20.31 22.00 1.68
CA VAL A 16 -19.08 22.73 2.00
C VAL A 16 -17.97 22.36 1.02
N ILE A 17 -17.77 21.06 0.73
CA ILE A 17 -16.80 20.59 -0.26
C ILE A 17 -17.10 21.19 -1.63
N SER A 18 -18.36 21.07 -2.08
CA SER A 18 -18.75 21.58 -3.40
C SER A 18 -18.57 23.10 -3.53
N LYS A 19 -18.89 23.85 -2.47
CA LYS A 19 -18.67 25.30 -2.39
C LYS A 19 -17.17 25.65 -2.38
N LYS A 20 -16.34 24.91 -1.63
CA LYS A 20 -14.88 25.11 -1.57
C LYS A 20 -14.25 24.97 -2.96
N ASN A 21 -14.71 24.00 -3.74
CA ASN A 21 -14.19 23.71 -5.08
C ASN A 21 -14.81 24.58 -6.20
N ASN A 22 -15.72 25.51 -5.86
CA ASN A 22 -16.45 26.34 -6.82
C ASN A 22 -17.07 25.53 -7.97
N GLU A 23 -17.75 24.43 -7.60
CA GLU A 23 -18.25 23.45 -8.56
C GLU A 23 -19.51 23.94 -9.33
N PRO A 24 -19.72 23.46 -10.57
CA PRO A 24 -20.97 23.68 -11.28
C PRO A 24 -22.14 22.94 -10.59
N SER A 25 -23.37 23.44 -10.77
CA SER A 25 -24.56 22.93 -10.07
C SER A 25 -24.80 21.43 -10.25
N TRP A 26 -24.54 20.90 -11.45
CA TRP A 26 -24.70 19.47 -11.74
C TRP A 26 -23.79 18.59 -10.88
N MET A 27 -22.61 19.08 -10.49
CA MET A 27 -21.65 18.33 -9.68
C MET A 27 -22.14 18.25 -8.23
N LEU A 28 -22.71 19.33 -7.70
CA LEU A 28 -23.37 19.31 -6.38
C LEU A 28 -24.55 18.32 -6.36
N GLU A 29 -25.38 18.33 -7.40
CA GLU A 29 -26.50 17.38 -7.54
C GLU A 29 -26.00 15.93 -7.56
N TYR A 30 -24.93 15.65 -8.32
CA TYR A 30 -24.29 14.34 -8.35
C TYR A 30 -23.78 13.90 -6.97
N ARG A 31 -23.10 14.78 -6.23
CA ARG A 31 -22.59 14.48 -4.89
C ARG A 31 -23.72 14.19 -3.89
N LEU A 32 -24.78 15.01 -3.90
CA LEU A 32 -25.93 14.83 -3.01
C LEU A 32 -26.67 13.52 -3.30
N LYS A 33 -26.87 13.19 -4.58
CA LYS A 33 -27.46 11.90 -5.00
C LYS A 33 -26.59 10.72 -4.59
N SER A 34 -25.27 10.85 -4.71
CA SER A 34 -24.33 9.82 -4.27
C SER A 34 -24.39 9.63 -2.75
N PHE A 35 -24.49 10.72 -1.99
CA PHE A 35 -24.63 10.67 -0.53
C PHE A 35 -25.94 9.99 -0.09
N GLU A 36 -27.06 10.31 -0.75
CA GLU A 36 -28.34 9.62 -0.53
C GLU A 36 -28.22 8.11 -0.78
N LYS A 37 -27.62 7.72 -1.91
CA LYS A 37 -27.37 6.30 -2.23
C LYS A 37 -26.43 5.62 -1.25
N PHE A 38 -25.43 6.34 -0.73
CA PHE A 38 -24.58 5.84 0.35
C PHE A 38 -25.40 5.49 1.60
N GLN A 39 -26.33 6.37 2.01
CA GLN A 39 -27.18 6.15 3.18
C GLN A 39 -28.12 4.94 3.00
N GLU A 40 -28.67 4.76 1.80
CA GLU A 40 -29.55 3.62 1.46
C GLU A 40 -28.80 2.29 1.32
N SER A 41 -27.53 2.33 0.92
CA SER A 41 -26.75 1.14 0.58
C SER A 41 -26.30 0.35 1.81
N SER A 42 -26.25 -0.98 1.67
CA SER A 42 -25.68 -1.89 2.69
C SER A 42 -24.16 -2.03 2.55
N PHE A 43 -23.46 -2.35 3.64
CA PHE A 43 -22.00 -2.60 3.61
C PHE A 43 -21.59 -3.78 2.71
N GLU A 44 -22.51 -4.72 2.50
CA GLU A 44 -22.33 -5.89 1.65
C GLU A 44 -23.66 -6.22 0.95
N GLN A 45 -23.64 -6.11 -0.37
CA GLN A 45 -24.81 -6.36 -1.23
C GLN A 45 -25.16 -7.86 -1.26
N SER A 46 -24.14 -8.73 -1.22
CA SER A 46 -24.35 -10.18 -1.28
C SER A 46 -24.69 -10.75 0.09
N ILE A 47 -25.88 -11.36 0.21
CA ILE A 47 -26.31 -12.05 1.43
C ILE A 47 -25.30 -13.14 1.84
N LEU A 48 -24.69 -13.82 0.85
CA LEU A 48 -23.70 -14.87 1.06
C LEU A 48 -22.44 -14.37 1.79
N PHE A 49 -22.10 -13.10 1.63
CA PHE A 49 -20.86 -12.52 2.13
C PHE A 49 -21.03 -11.66 3.38
N LYS A 50 -22.25 -11.49 3.90
CA LYS A 50 -22.51 -10.66 5.09
C LYS A 50 -21.65 -11.07 6.29
N ARG A 51 -21.50 -12.37 6.55
CA ARG A 51 -20.70 -12.91 7.68
C ARG A 51 -19.22 -12.50 7.66
N TYR A 52 -18.68 -12.14 6.50
CA TYR A 52 -17.28 -11.74 6.35
C TYR A 52 -17.07 -10.24 6.55
N ASN A 53 -18.14 -9.46 6.68
CA ASN A 53 -18.10 -8.00 6.77
C ASN A 53 -18.45 -7.46 8.17
N ASP A 54 -18.66 -8.33 9.16
CA ASP A 54 -19.00 -7.93 10.54
C ASP A 54 -17.91 -7.06 11.19
N PHE A 55 -16.68 -7.06 10.67
CA PHE A 55 -15.62 -6.16 11.13
C PHE A 55 -15.91 -4.70 10.77
N LEU A 56 -16.61 -4.43 9.66
CA LEU A 56 -16.97 -3.07 9.25
C LEU A 56 -17.90 -2.41 10.27
N THR A 57 -18.76 -3.19 10.93
CA THR A 57 -19.66 -2.68 11.97
C THR A 57 -18.97 -2.41 13.31
N LYS A 58 -17.67 -2.73 13.43
CA LYS A 58 -16.86 -2.57 14.64
C LYS A 58 -15.77 -1.50 14.47
N LEU A 59 -15.74 -0.81 13.33
CA LEU A 59 -14.82 0.31 13.14
C LEU A 59 -15.24 1.46 14.05
N ASP A 60 -14.25 2.15 14.61
CA ASP A 60 -14.46 3.38 15.36
C ASP A 60 -14.01 4.56 14.50
N LEU A 61 -14.97 5.38 14.07
CA LEU A 61 -14.75 6.50 13.16
C LEU A 61 -15.28 7.81 13.75
N GLU A 62 -15.57 7.86 15.05
CA GLU A 62 -16.21 9.01 15.70
C GLU A 62 -15.36 10.29 15.66
N ASP A 63 -14.03 10.16 15.57
CA ASP A 63 -13.13 11.31 15.55
C ASP A 63 -12.66 11.72 14.14
N ILE A 64 -12.98 10.95 13.09
CA ILE A 64 -12.43 11.20 11.75
C ILE A 64 -12.91 12.53 11.18
N ASN A 65 -11.96 13.40 10.84
CA ASN A 65 -12.22 14.66 10.16
C ASN A 65 -12.22 14.48 8.63
N PHE A 66 -13.33 14.82 7.99
CA PHE A 66 -13.49 14.83 6.53
C PHE A 66 -13.35 16.24 5.93
N GLU A 67 -13.32 17.28 6.76
CA GLU A 67 -13.08 18.66 6.34
C GLU A 67 -11.56 18.92 6.39
N GLY A 68 -10.90 18.83 5.23
CA GLY A 68 -9.45 18.85 5.13
C GLY A 68 -8.81 20.10 5.76
N ASN A 69 -7.94 19.90 6.76
CA ASN A 69 -7.01 20.92 7.24
C ASN A 69 -5.65 20.72 6.56
N ASN A 70 -5.12 21.76 5.94
CA ASN A 70 -3.80 21.73 5.34
C ASN A 70 -2.78 22.10 6.41
N GLN A 71 -1.87 21.18 6.73
CA GLN A 71 -0.59 21.54 7.32
C GLN A 71 0.47 21.40 6.23
N GLU A 72 1.24 22.46 6.01
CA GLU A 72 2.46 22.37 5.22
C GLU A 72 3.35 21.32 5.85
N THR A 73 3.69 20.30 5.06
CA THR A 73 4.62 19.26 5.48
C THR A 73 5.77 19.24 4.50
N GLU A 74 6.97 19.53 4.98
CA GLU A 74 8.19 19.22 4.25
C GLU A 74 8.23 17.71 4.06
N THR A 75 8.34 17.28 2.81
CA THR A 75 8.30 15.87 2.44
C THR A 75 9.54 15.52 1.65
N GLU A 76 10.41 14.68 2.24
CA GLU A 76 11.51 14.07 1.50
C GLU A 76 10.98 12.96 0.59
N HIS A 77 11.43 12.95 -0.66
CA HIS A 77 11.13 11.92 -1.64
C HIS A 77 12.42 11.32 -2.21
N ARG A 78 12.45 9.99 -2.37
CA ARG A 78 13.56 9.32 -3.06
C ARG A 78 13.60 9.80 -4.51
N GLY A 79 14.77 10.30 -4.95
CA GLY A 79 15.02 11.06 -6.19
C GLY A 79 14.76 10.35 -7.53
N ARG A 80 13.60 9.73 -7.72
CA ARG A 80 13.10 9.29 -9.03
C ARG A 80 12.00 10.24 -9.49
N HIS A 81 11.93 10.50 -10.79
CA HIS A 81 10.94 11.40 -11.42
C HIS A 81 9.51 11.11 -10.93
N ILE A 82 8.85 12.12 -10.35
CA ILE A 82 7.45 12.07 -9.91
C ILE A 82 6.65 12.95 -10.86
N ASN A 83 5.56 12.42 -11.44
CA ASN A 83 4.67 13.21 -12.28
C ASN A 83 3.60 13.91 -11.45
N PHE A 84 3.05 13.23 -10.45
CA PHE A 84 2.09 13.80 -9.51
C PHE A 84 2.40 13.39 -8.09
N LEU A 85 2.43 14.37 -7.20
CA LEU A 85 2.45 14.16 -5.76
C LEU A 85 1.19 14.76 -5.17
N GLN A 86 0.35 13.92 -4.59
CA GLN A 86 -0.74 14.32 -3.72
C GLN A 86 -0.30 14.19 -2.27
N VAL A 87 -0.42 15.30 -1.53
CA VAL A 87 -0.29 15.31 -0.07
C VAL A 87 -1.65 15.65 0.52
N ASN A 88 -2.17 14.75 1.33
CA ASN A 88 -3.53 14.81 1.87
C ASN A 88 -4.58 15.02 0.76
N ASN A 89 -5.23 16.17 0.73
CA ASN A 89 -6.34 16.47 -0.17
C ASN A 89 -5.93 17.33 -1.38
N GLU A 90 -4.64 17.52 -1.61
CA GLU A 90 -4.14 18.43 -2.65
C GLU A 90 -3.00 17.81 -3.45
N ILE A 91 -3.02 18.05 -4.77
CA ILE A 91 -1.89 17.77 -5.65
C ILE A 91 -0.89 18.93 -5.54
N VAL A 92 0.25 18.68 -4.92
CA VAL A 92 1.29 19.68 -4.63
C VAL A 92 2.39 19.72 -5.70
N GLU A 93 2.57 18.63 -6.45
CA GLU A 93 3.53 18.55 -7.55
C GLU A 93 2.85 18.02 -8.81
N LYS A 94 3.14 18.66 -9.94
CA LYS A 94 2.62 18.29 -11.27
C LYS A 94 3.71 18.53 -12.33
N ASN A 95 4.36 17.45 -12.74
CA ASN A 95 5.43 17.45 -13.75
C ASN A 95 4.99 16.63 -14.96
N ILE A 96 4.07 17.18 -15.75
CA ILE A 96 3.66 16.60 -17.04
C ILE A 96 3.63 17.69 -18.09
N GLU A 97 4.31 17.43 -19.20
CA GLU A 97 4.10 18.16 -20.44
C GLU A 97 2.84 17.62 -21.13
N ASN A 98 1.78 18.42 -21.13
CA ASN A 98 0.56 18.09 -21.88
C ASN A 98 0.85 18.24 -23.39
N SER A 99 1.32 17.16 -24.01
CA SER A 99 1.51 17.07 -25.46
C SER A 99 0.34 16.34 -26.12
N ASN A 100 0.09 16.62 -27.40
CA ASN A 100 -0.86 15.87 -28.24
C ASN A 100 -2.29 15.75 -27.68
N ASN A 101 -2.81 16.80 -27.02
CA ASN A 101 -4.15 16.80 -26.38
C ASN A 101 -4.35 15.74 -25.30
N VAL A 102 -3.27 15.15 -24.79
CA VAL A 102 -3.29 14.34 -23.56
C VAL A 102 -3.67 15.25 -22.39
N ILE A 103 -4.61 14.79 -21.57
CA ILE A 103 -5.01 15.52 -20.36
C ILE A 103 -4.74 14.60 -19.18
N VAL A 104 -3.76 14.97 -18.35
CA VAL A 104 -3.53 14.33 -17.06
C VAL A 104 -3.51 15.43 -16.01
N THR A 105 -4.48 15.44 -15.11
CA THR A 105 -4.66 16.55 -14.16
C THR A 105 -5.49 16.19 -12.93
N ASP A 106 -5.60 17.11 -11.97
CA ASP A 106 -6.52 16.99 -10.85
C ASP A 106 -7.98 16.96 -11.32
N ILE A 107 -8.80 16.10 -10.71
CA ILE A 107 -10.22 15.94 -11.07
C ILE A 107 -11.03 17.24 -10.93
N ASN A 108 -10.72 18.11 -9.97
CA ASN A 108 -11.43 19.39 -9.82
C ASN A 108 -11.08 20.36 -10.96
N GLU A 109 -9.82 20.36 -11.40
CA GLU A 109 -9.42 21.13 -12.59
C GLU A 109 -10.17 20.61 -13.83
N ALA A 110 -10.34 19.30 -13.96
CA ALA A 110 -11.08 18.70 -15.06
C ALA A 110 -12.59 19.00 -15.00
N ILE A 111 -13.21 18.99 -13.82
CA ILE A 111 -14.62 19.38 -13.63
C ILE A 111 -14.85 20.83 -14.08
N SER A 112 -13.90 21.73 -13.78
CA SER A 112 -13.98 23.13 -14.17
C SER A 112 -13.74 23.36 -15.67
N LYS A 113 -12.69 22.75 -16.24
CA LYS A 113 -12.26 22.99 -17.63
C LYS A 113 -12.98 22.12 -18.67
N TYR A 114 -13.39 20.91 -18.31
CA TYR A 114 -13.97 19.91 -19.21
C TYR A 114 -15.27 19.29 -18.66
N PRO A 115 -16.25 20.10 -18.22
CA PRO A 115 -17.43 19.63 -17.49
C PRO A 115 -18.24 18.59 -18.29
N ASP A 116 -18.40 18.77 -19.61
CA ASP A 116 -19.20 17.87 -20.45
C ASP A 116 -18.57 16.46 -20.53
N ILE A 117 -17.24 16.39 -20.65
CA ILE A 117 -16.50 15.13 -20.71
C ILE A 117 -16.58 14.42 -19.36
N VAL A 118 -16.34 15.13 -18.27
CA VAL A 118 -16.40 14.55 -16.92
C VAL A 118 -17.81 14.07 -16.60
N LYS A 119 -18.83 14.91 -16.81
CA LYS A 119 -20.22 14.59 -16.52
C LYS A 119 -20.69 13.35 -17.29
N SER A 120 -20.42 13.29 -18.59
CA SER A 120 -20.83 12.16 -19.44
C SER A 120 -20.22 10.82 -19.07
N HIS A 121 -19.15 10.79 -18.26
CA HIS A 121 -18.49 9.56 -17.83
C HIS A 121 -18.74 9.23 -16.35
N ILE A 122 -18.76 10.24 -15.48
CA ILE A 122 -18.96 10.03 -14.04
C ILE A 122 -20.37 9.47 -13.72
N GLU A 123 -21.35 9.78 -14.57
CA GLU A 123 -22.74 9.34 -14.47
C GLU A 123 -23.02 7.96 -15.13
N LYS A 124 -22.06 7.34 -15.85
CA LYS A 124 -22.30 6.18 -16.72
C LYS A 124 -22.64 4.84 -16.03
N ASN A 125 -22.67 4.75 -14.70
CA ASN A 125 -22.84 3.48 -13.98
C ASN A 125 -24.01 3.52 -12.97
N PRO A 126 -25.04 2.66 -13.11
CA PRO A 126 -26.27 2.79 -12.32
C PRO A 126 -26.19 2.20 -10.90
N ILE A 127 -25.33 1.19 -10.66
CA ILE A 127 -25.23 0.50 -9.36
C ILE A 127 -23.78 0.53 -8.89
N ARG A 128 -23.54 1.25 -7.78
CA ARG A 128 -22.23 1.37 -7.14
C ARG A 128 -22.23 0.69 -5.77
N ASP A 129 -21.04 0.40 -5.26
CA ASP A 129 -20.86 -0.10 -3.89
C ASP A 129 -21.05 1.03 -2.87
N LYS A 130 -21.36 0.71 -1.61
CA LYS A 130 -21.61 1.73 -0.58
C LYS A 130 -20.45 2.72 -0.45
N PHE A 131 -19.21 2.24 -0.34
CA PHE A 131 -18.06 3.13 -0.14
C PHE A 131 -17.62 3.85 -1.41
N GLU A 132 -18.05 3.36 -2.57
CA GLU A 132 -17.91 4.05 -3.83
C GLU A 132 -18.84 5.28 -3.90
N TYR A 133 -20.10 5.12 -3.48
CA TYR A 133 -21.02 6.26 -3.32
C TYR A 133 -20.52 7.28 -2.29
N LEU A 134 -19.89 6.82 -1.22
CA LEU A 134 -19.26 7.72 -0.25
C LEU A 134 -18.12 8.52 -0.90
N ALA A 135 -17.20 7.84 -1.58
CA ALA A 135 -16.12 8.49 -2.31
C ALA A 135 -16.65 9.50 -3.33
N ASP A 136 -17.67 9.13 -4.12
CA ASP A 136 -18.30 10.00 -5.11
C ASP A 136 -18.99 11.23 -4.49
N ALA A 137 -19.49 11.12 -3.25
CA ALA A 137 -20.11 12.23 -2.53
C ALA A 137 -19.09 13.23 -1.98
N ILE A 138 -18.00 12.74 -1.39
CA ILE A 138 -17.08 13.57 -0.57
C ILE A 138 -15.65 13.65 -1.08
N PHE A 139 -15.36 13.20 -2.31
CA PHE A 139 -14.00 13.34 -2.85
C PHE A 139 -13.56 14.81 -2.90
N GLN A 140 -12.29 15.06 -2.59
CA GLN A 140 -11.71 16.40 -2.58
C GLN A 140 -10.64 16.61 -3.65
N THR A 141 -10.04 15.54 -4.15
CA THR A 141 -8.99 15.53 -5.18
C THR A 141 -9.03 14.17 -5.90
N GLY A 142 -8.06 13.91 -6.76
CA GLY A 142 -7.89 12.68 -7.51
C GLY A 142 -7.47 12.95 -8.95
N LEU A 143 -7.26 11.88 -9.72
CA LEU A 143 -6.66 11.97 -11.04
C LEU A 143 -7.70 11.89 -12.16
N PHE A 144 -7.72 12.89 -13.03
CA PHE A 144 -8.39 12.82 -14.33
C PHE A 144 -7.36 12.54 -15.43
N VAL A 145 -7.60 11.48 -16.20
CA VAL A 145 -6.78 11.10 -17.35
C VAL A 145 -7.66 10.96 -18.58
N ARG A 146 -7.31 11.64 -19.66
CA ARG A 146 -7.83 11.41 -20.99
C ARG A 146 -6.69 11.26 -21.98
N ILE A 147 -6.62 10.09 -22.60
CA ILE A 147 -5.69 9.80 -23.69
C ILE A 147 -6.48 9.81 -25.00
N PRO A 148 -6.18 10.75 -25.91
CA PRO A 148 -6.95 10.91 -27.13
C PRO A 148 -6.64 9.80 -28.13
N LYS A 149 -7.51 9.71 -29.13
CA LYS A 149 -7.41 8.71 -30.19
C LYS A 149 -6.03 8.72 -30.86
N ASP A 150 -5.53 7.53 -31.17
CA ASP A 150 -4.26 7.28 -31.87
C ASP A 150 -2.99 7.78 -31.12
N VAL A 151 -3.10 8.15 -29.84
CA VAL A 151 -1.96 8.57 -29.00
C VAL A 151 -1.46 7.42 -28.12
N LYS A 152 -0.15 7.18 -28.15
CA LYS A 152 0.52 6.15 -27.37
C LYS A 152 1.55 6.77 -26.43
N MET A 153 1.29 6.68 -25.13
CA MET A 153 2.23 7.09 -24.10
C MET A 153 3.05 5.88 -23.65
N LEU A 154 4.31 5.83 -24.09
CA LEU A 154 5.23 4.75 -23.74
C LEU A 154 5.76 4.92 -22.32
N ASP A 155 5.96 6.17 -21.88
CA ASP A 155 6.39 6.48 -20.53
C ASP A 155 5.30 6.18 -19.51
N THR A 156 5.71 5.68 -18.35
CA THR A 156 4.79 5.42 -17.25
C THR A 156 4.62 6.67 -16.41
N ILE A 157 3.37 7.13 -16.27
CA ILE A 157 3.05 8.23 -15.37
C ILE A 157 3.09 7.72 -13.93
N ARG A 158 3.85 8.41 -13.07
CA ARG A 158 3.97 8.07 -11.64
C ARG A 158 3.17 9.04 -10.78
N TYR A 159 2.22 8.51 -10.02
CA TYR A 159 1.35 9.26 -9.13
C TYR A 159 1.47 8.74 -7.68
N ILE A 160 1.91 9.61 -6.78
CA ILE A 160 2.07 9.27 -5.36
C ILE A 160 0.98 9.96 -4.55
N ASN A 161 0.26 9.18 -3.74
CA ASN A 161 -0.67 9.66 -2.72
C ASN A 161 -0.05 9.49 -1.34
N ARG A 162 0.09 10.57 -0.60
CA ARG A 162 0.66 10.57 0.74
C ARG A 162 -0.29 11.23 1.72
N GLN A 163 -0.77 10.46 2.69
CA GLN A 163 -1.62 10.97 3.77
C GLN A 163 -0.77 11.26 5.01
N GLU A 164 -0.54 12.55 5.28
CA GLU A 164 0.22 13.03 6.43
C GLU A 164 -0.66 13.33 7.65
N ASN A 165 -1.89 13.77 7.41
CA ASN A 165 -2.81 14.12 8.47
C ASN A 165 -3.29 12.87 9.21
N THR A 166 -3.10 12.85 10.52
CA THR A 166 -3.76 11.87 11.40
C THR A 166 -5.23 12.21 11.57
N ASN A 167 -6.02 11.21 11.98
CA ASN A 167 -7.46 11.37 12.24
C ASN A 167 -8.25 11.99 11.07
N SER A 168 -7.84 11.70 9.84
CA SER A 168 -8.40 12.32 8.64
C SER A 168 -8.99 11.30 7.70
N GLY A 169 -10.08 11.69 7.01
CA GLY A 169 -10.73 10.89 6.00
C GLY A 169 -10.59 11.52 4.62
N ILE A 170 -9.78 10.88 3.78
CA ILE A 170 -9.44 11.38 2.44
C ILE A 170 -10.08 10.48 1.41
N PHE A 171 -10.82 11.10 0.48
CA PHE A 171 -11.41 10.39 -0.64
C PHE A 171 -10.99 11.01 -1.97
N ASN A 172 -10.54 10.16 -2.89
CA ASN A 172 -10.15 10.56 -4.23
C ASN A 172 -11.18 10.10 -5.27
N LYS A 173 -11.40 10.92 -6.30
CA LYS A 173 -12.07 10.50 -7.53
C LYS A 173 -11.08 10.41 -8.66
N ASN A 174 -10.91 9.20 -9.19
CA ASN A 174 -10.07 8.94 -10.34
C ASN A 174 -10.95 8.61 -11.55
N LEU A 175 -10.75 9.30 -12.66
CA LEU A 175 -11.47 9.07 -13.91
C LEU A 175 -10.47 8.93 -15.05
N ILE A 176 -10.38 7.73 -15.62
CA ILE A 176 -9.39 7.37 -16.64
C ILE A 176 -10.13 7.00 -17.92
N ILE A 177 -9.86 7.72 -19.00
CA ILE A 177 -10.51 7.58 -20.30
C ILE A 177 -9.43 7.39 -21.37
N LEU A 178 -9.45 6.23 -22.02
CA LEU A 178 -8.61 5.93 -23.18
C LEU A 178 -9.50 5.86 -24.42
N GLU A 179 -9.24 6.71 -25.42
CA GLU A 179 -9.91 6.67 -26.71
C GLU A 179 -9.34 5.60 -27.65
N ASP A 180 -9.92 5.44 -28.84
CA ASP A 180 -9.54 4.36 -29.76
C ASP A 180 -8.03 4.38 -30.08
N ASN A 181 -7.42 3.20 -30.22
CA ASN A 181 -6.01 3.01 -30.59
C ASN A 181 -4.99 3.71 -29.66
N SER A 182 -5.35 3.95 -28.39
CA SER A 182 -4.47 4.64 -27.43
C SER A 182 -3.78 3.69 -26.45
N ASP A 183 -2.57 4.05 -26.00
CA ASP A 183 -1.79 3.27 -25.04
C ASP A 183 -1.42 4.14 -23.83
N PHE A 184 -1.56 3.61 -22.60
CA PHE A 184 -1.23 4.33 -21.37
C PHE A 184 -0.78 3.42 -20.22
N ASN A 185 0.26 3.86 -19.50
CA ASN A 185 0.81 3.20 -18.34
C ASN A 185 0.77 4.14 -17.13
N LEU A 186 0.21 3.65 -16.02
CA LEU A 186 0.08 4.41 -14.76
C LEU A 186 0.61 3.59 -13.59
N PHE A 187 1.50 4.18 -12.81
CA PHE A 187 1.98 3.64 -11.55
C PHE A 187 1.53 4.52 -10.40
N ILE A 188 0.78 3.94 -9.46
CA ILE A 188 0.22 4.66 -8.31
C ILE A 188 0.80 4.08 -7.03
N GLU A 189 1.21 4.97 -6.13
CA GLU A 189 1.69 4.60 -4.81
C GLU A 189 0.81 5.27 -3.75
N HIS A 190 0.52 4.53 -2.68
CA HIS A 190 -0.24 5.02 -1.55
C HIS A 190 0.57 4.84 -0.27
N TYR A 191 0.86 5.96 0.39
CA TYR A 191 1.63 6.06 1.62
C TYR A 191 0.84 6.79 2.70
N SER A 192 1.14 6.46 3.95
CA SER A 192 0.66 7.21 5.11
C SER A 192 1.80 7.49 6.06
N SER A 193 1.78 8.62 6.74
CA SER A 193 2.78 8.98 7.76
C SER A 193 2.86 7.96 8.89
N ILE A 194 4.04 7.82 9.48
CA ILE A 194 4.26 6.97 10.68
C ILE A 194 4.09 7.80 11.97
N LYS A 195 3.85 9.12 11.88
CA LYS A 195 3.66 10.01 13.05
C LYS A 195 2.60 9.42 13.99
N SER A 196 3.05 8.98 15.16
CA SER A 196 2.28 8.07 16.02
C SER A 196 1.11 8.77 16.67
N GLN A 197 -0.09 8.41 16.25
CA GLN A 197 -1.29 8.52 17.08
C GLN A 197 -2.05 7.20 16.94
N ASN A 198 -2.53 6.64 18.05
CA ASN A 198 -3.37 5.43 18.04
C ASN A 198 -4.78 5.68 17.48
N ILE A 199 -4.94 6.70 16.63
CA ILE A 199 -6.20 7.13 16.05
C ILE A 199 -6.23 6.68 14.60
N ASP A 200 -7.35 6.08 14.21
CA ASP A 200 -7.51 5.58 12.85
C ASP A 200 -7.56 6.75 11.84
N SER A 201 -7.26 6.46 10.58
CA SER A 201 -7.46 7.39 9.46
C SER A 201 -8.08 6.63 8.30
N ILE A 202 -8.78 7.35 7.42
CA ILE A 202 -9.39 6.76 6.23
C ILE A 202 -8.71 7.28 4.98
N PHE A 203 -8.37 6.35 4.10
CA PHE A 203 -8.07 6.62 2.70
C PHE A 203 -9.09 5.90 1.82
N GLY A 204 -9.67 6.58 0.85
CA GLY A 204 -10.60 5.93 -0.08
C GLY A 204 -10.51 6.49 -1.48
N TYR A 205 -10.97 5.70 -2.44
CA TYR A 205 -11.20 6.22 -3.78
C TYR A 205 -12.30 5.49 -4.53
N SER A 206 -12.90 6.23 -5.46
CA SER A 206 -13.70 5.71 -6.57
C SER A 206 -12.90 5.91 -7.86
N LYS A 207 -12.69 4.83 -8.63
CA LYS A 207 -11.93 4.84 -9.87
C LYS A 207 -12.76 4.28 -11.01
N ASP A 208 -13.14 5.16 -11.93
CA ASP A 208 -13.85 4.80 -13.16
C ASP A 208 -12.85 4.76 -14.33
N ILE A 209 -12.79 3.63 -15.03
CA ILE A 209 -11.86 3.36 -16.12
C ILE A 209 -12.66 2.98 -17.37
N PHE A 210 -12.52 3.77 -18.43
CA PHE A 210 -13.14 3.53 -19.72
C PHE A 210 -12.06 3.36 -20.78
N VAL A 211 -12.00 2.17 -21.39
CA VAL A 211 -11.02 1.84 -22.43
C VAL A 211 -11.78 1.58 -23.73
N ALA A 212 -11.67 2.50 -24.70
CA ALA A 212 -12.29 2.38 -26.01
C ALA A 212 -11.58 1.29 -26.85
N ASN A 213 -11.80 1.24 -28.17
CA ASN A 213 -11.40 0.10 -28.99
C ASN A 213 -9.90 0.10 -29.32
N ASN A 214 -9.31 -1.09 -29.40
CA ASN A 214 -7.92 -1.32 -29.77
C ASN A 214 -6.92 -0.52 -28.91
N ALA A 215 -7.29 -0.24 -27.66
CA ALA A 215 -6.51 0.53 -26.70
C ALA A 215 -5.86 -0.38 -25.65
N LYS A 216 -4.74 0.06 -25.07
CA LYS A 216 -3.99 -0.68 -24.05
C LYS A 216 -3.79 0.14 -22.80
N LEU A 217 -4.13 -0.46 -21.66
CA LEU A 217 -3.97 0.16 -20.35
C LEU A 217 -3.22 -0.75 -19.41
N SER A 218 -2.21 -0.22 -18.72
CA SER A 218 -1.56 -0.87 -17.58
C SER A 218 -1.64 0.04 -16.36
N ILE A 219 -2.22 -0.44 -15.27
CA ILE A 219 -2.24 0.25 -13.98
C ILE A 219 -1.63 -0.66 -12.93
N ILE A 220 -0.58 -0.17 -12.27
CA ILE A 220 0.04 -0.82 -11.13
C ILE A 220 -0.16 0.08 -9.91
N GLU A 221 -0.66 -0.49 -8.82
CA GLU A 221 -0.93 0.23 -7.58
C GLU A 221 -0.25 -0.46 -6.41
N MET A 222 0.50 0.29 -5.61
CA MET A 222 1.16 -0.23 -4.43
C MET A 222 0.74 0.55 -3.19
N GLN A 223 0.31 -0.19 -2.17
CA GLN A 223 -0.12 0.36 -0.90
C GLN A 223 0.87 -0.02 0.20
N LEU A 224 1.41 0.99 0.87
CA LEU A 224 2.20 0.85 2.09
C LEU A 224 1.68 1.83 3.14
N PHE A 225 0.62 1.42 3.84
CA PHE A 225 0.04 2.19 4.93
C PHE A 225 0.52 1.72 6.30
N ASN A 226 0.45 2.63 7.28
CA ASN A 226 0.66 2.37 8.68
C ASN A 226 -0.46 1.47 9.27
N ASN A 227 -0.32 1.07 10.52
CA ASN A 227 -1.24 0.12 11.17
C ASN A 227 -2.60 0.74 11.59
N ASN A 228 -2.80 2.04 11.37
CA ASN A 228 -3.99 2.80 11.75
C ASN A 228 -4.82 3.23 10.53
N MET A 229 -4.37 2.90 9.31
CA MET A 229 -5.09 3.27 8.10
C MET A 229 -6.19 2.26 7.76
N ILE A 230 -7.40 2.76 7.53
CA ILE A 230 -8.52 2.02 6.96
C ILE A 230 -8.68 2.47 5.52
N SER A 231 -8.64 1.54 4.57
CA SER A 231 -8.71 1.85 3.15
C SER A 231 -9.94 1.28 2.43
N PHE A 232 -10.62 2.11 1.66
CA PHE A 232 -11.80 1.76 0.84
C PHE A 232 -11.53 2.05 -0.64
N MET A 233 -11.24 1.02 -1.41
CA MET A 233 -10.78 1.14 -2.80
C MET A 233 -11.79 0.51 -3.76
N ASN A 234 -12.38 1.32 -4.63
CA ASN A 234 -13.38 0.86 -5.59
C ASN A 234 -12.93 1.17 -7.02
N LYS A 235 -12.90 0.16 -7.88
CA LYS A 235 -12.51 0.26 -9.29
C LYS A 235 -13.58 -0.32 -10.18
N ARG A 236 -13.91 0.40 -11.25
CA ARG A 236 -14.77 -0.05 -12.34
C ARG A 236 -14.06 0.11 -13.66
N THR A 237 -14.01 -0.95 -14.44
CA THR A 237 -13.36 -0.96 -15.74
C THR A 237 -14.34 -1.40 -16.82
N GLU A 238 -14.50 -0.61 -17.86
CA GLU A 238 -15.24 -0.96 -19.08
C GLU A 238 -14.25 -1.08 -20.24
N ILE A 239 -14.29 -2.20 -20.96
CA ILE A 239 -13.28 -2.56 -21.97
C ILE A 239 -13.94 -2.77 -23.33
N GLY A 240 -13.55 -1.93 -24.29
CA GLY A 240 -13.95 -1.94 -25.69
C GLY A 240 -13.27 -3.02 -26.53
N LYS A 241 -13.61 -3.07 -27.82
CA LYS A 241 -13.25 -4.16 -28.73
C LYS A 241 -11.74 -4.21 -28.94
N GLN A 242 -11.16 -5.41 -28.94
CA GLN A 242 -9.71 -5.66 -29.19
C GLN A 242 -8.78 -4.90 -28.22
N SER A 243 -9.29 -4.47 -27.07
CA SER A 243 -8.52 -3.72 -26.08
C SER A 243 -7.97 -4.63 -24.98
N SER A 244 -6.87 -4.21 -24.38
CA SER A 244 -6.17 -4.99 -23.35
C SER A 244 -5.95 -4.14 -22.10
N VAL A 245 -6.41 -4.64 -20.95
CA VAL A 245 -6.21 -3.99 -19.66
C VAL A 245 -5.41 -4.91 -18.72
N LYS A 246 -4.41 -4.34 -18.05
CA LYS A 246 -3.65 -4.99 -16.99
C LYS A 246 -3.77 -4.17 -15.71
N LEU A 247 -4.27 -4.79 -14.66
CA LEU A 247 -4.36 -4.23 -13.32
C LEU A 247 -3.47 -5.06 -12.40
N ALA A 248 -2.65 -4.39 -11.60
CA ALA A 248 -1.86 -5.03 -10.55
C ALA A 248 -1.96 -4.22 -9.26
N VAL A 249 -2.20 -4.88 -8.12
CA VAL A 249 -2.33 -4.22 -6.82
C VAL A 249 -1.55 -4.97 -5.73
N GLY A 250 -0.67 -4.26 -5.03
CA GLY A 250 0.02 -4.79 -3.84
C GLY A 250 -0.50 -4.15 -2.55
N TYR A 251 -0.99 -4.98 -1.62
CA TYR A 251 -1.45 -4.58 -0.29
C TYR A 251 -0.39 -4.96 0.76
N LEU A 252 0.42 -3.99 1.18
CA LEU A 252 1.58 -4.19 2.06
C LEU A 252 1.43 -3.48 3.42
N GLY A 253 0.23 -3.04 3.81
CA GLY A 253 -0.02 -2.43 5.11
C GLY A 253 -1.46 -1.97 5.30
N GLY A 254 -1.73 -1.25 6.37
CA GLY A 254 -3.08 -0.81 6.75
C GLY A 254 -3.76 -1.71 7.78
N LYS A 255 -4.54 -1.11 8.68
CA LYS A 255 -5.43 -1.83 9.61
C LYS A 255 -6.45 -2.68 8.86
N VAL A 256 -7.08 -2.05 7.86
CA VAL A 256 -8.11 -2.64 7.01
C VAL A 256 -7.88 -2.19 5.57
N SER A 257 -7.91 -3.14 4.64
CA SER A 257 -7.94 -2.88 3.20
C SER A 257 -9.15 -3.53 2.57
N ARG A 258 -10.17 -2.73 2.25
CA ARG A 258 -11.36 -3.19 1.53
C ARG A 258 -11.24 -2.77 0.07
N SER A 259 -11.00 -3.71 -0.82
CA SER A 259 -10.87 -3.46 -2.25
C SER A 259 -11.98 -4.14 -3.04
N ARG A 260 -12.54 -3.43 -4.02
CA ARG A 260 -13.59 -3.91 -4.94
C ARG A 260 -13.16 -3.59 -6.37
N SER A 261 -12.88 -4.62 -7.17
CA SER A 261 -12.54 -4.52 -8.58
C SER A 261 -13.66 -5.14 -9.43
N TYR A 262 -14.33 -4.32 -10.24
CA TYR A 262 -15.37 -4.77 -11.17
C TYR A 262 -14.95 -4.44 -12.59
N SER A 263 -14.88 -5.44 -13.46
CA SER A 263 -14.47 -5.26 -14.85
C SER A 263 -15.47 -5.86 -15.82
N SER A 264 -15.86 -5.09 -16.83
CA SER A 264 -16.85 -5.46 -17.85
C SER A 264 -16.21 -5.46 -19.23
N LEU A 265 -16.14 -6.64 -19.85
CA LEU A 265 -15.61 -6.84 -21.19
C LEU A 265 -16.77 -6.76 -22.19
N ILE A 266 -17.05 -5.53 -22.64
CA ILE A 266 -18.19 -5.21 -23.49
C ILE A 266 -17.87 -5.26 -24.99
N GLY A 267 -16.59 -5.25 -25.36
CA GLY A 267 -16.13 -5.35 -26.74
C GLY A 267 -15.55 -6.73 -27.09
N ASP A 268 -15.77 -7.16 -28.33
CA ASP A 268 -15.26 -8.44 -28.83
C ASP A 268 -13.73 -8.51 -28.76
N ASN A 269 -13.20 -9.69 -28.42
CA ASN A 269 -11.77 -9.97 -28.28
C ASN A 269 -11.05 -9.03 -27.29
N SER A 270 -11.77 -8.43 -26.35
CA SER A 270 -11.15 -7.69 -25.25
C SER A 270 -10.52 -8.62 -24.23
N THR A 271 -9.48 -8.13 -23.55
CA THR A 271 -8.73 -8.92 -22.58
C THR A 271 -8.47 -8.15 -21.29
N ILE A 272 -8.56 -8.83 -20.14
CA ILE A 272 -8.12 -8.29 -18.86
C ILE A 272 -7.23 -9.28 -18.09
N GLN A 273 -6.23 -8.73 -17.42
CA GLN A 273 -5.47 -9.39 -16.36
C GLN A 273 -5.58 -8.55 -15.08
N ASP A 274 -6.04 -9.16 -13.99
CA ASP A 274 -6.20 -8.53 -12.66
C ASP A 274 -5.38 -9.30 -11.62
N LEU A 275 -4.25 -8.72 -11.19
CA LEU A 275 -3.27 -9.35 -10.32
C LEU A 275 -3.28 -8.69 -8.95
N HIS A 276 -3.27 -9.49 -7.89
CA HIS A 276 -3.24 -8.96 -6.53
C HIS A 276 -2.21 -9.69 -5.67
N LEU A 277 -1.47 -8.92 -4.88
CA LEU A 277 -0.50 -9.42 -3.91
C LEU A 277 -0.87 -8.89 -2.53
N VAL A 278 -0.98 -9.76 -1.53
CA VAL A 278 -1.26 -9.41 -0.14
C VAL A 278 -0.14 -9.92 0.75
N ILE A 279 0.48 -9.03 1.53
CA ILE A 279 1.36 -9.43 2.64
C ILE A 279 0.73 -8.92 3.93
N GLY A 280 0.10 -9.83 4.67
CA GLY A 280 -0.63 -9.54 5.89
C GLY A 280 0.19 -9.85 7.14
N THR A 281 0.22 -8.89 8.07
CA THR A 281 0.94 -9.01 9.34
C THR A 281 0.08 -8.59 10.53
N LYS A 282 0.58 -8.78 11.77
CA LYS A 282 -0.10 -8.32 13.00
C LYS A 282 -1.59 -8.70 13.03
N GLU A 283 -2.50 -7.74 13.06
CA GLU A 283 -3.96 -7.94 13.04
C GLU A 283 -4.63 -7.35 11.79
N GLU A 284 -3.85 -7.10 10.73
CA GLU A 284 -4.33 -6.49 9.48
C GLU A 284 -5.44 -7.33 8.83
N ARG A 285 -6.41 -6.66 8.22
CA ARG A 285 -7.52 -7.30 7.51
C ARG A 285 -7.59 -6.84 6.06
N HIS A 286 -7.54 -7.79 5.13
CA HIS A 286 -7.60 -7.55 3.70
C HIS A 286 -8.87 -8.21 3.13
N ASP A 287 -9.85 -7.43 2.71
CA ASP A 287 -11.13 -7.89 2.14
C ASP A 287 -11.24 -7.48 0.68
N LEU A 288 -11.02 -8.44 -0.21
CA LEU A 288 -10.91 -8.23 -1.65
C LEU A 288 -12.12 -8.84 -2.36
N VAL A 289 -12.72 -8.06 -3.27
CA VAL A 289 -13.66 -8.57 -4.28
C VAL A 289 -13.06 -8.32 -5.65
N THR A 290 -13.08 -9.36 -6.47
CA THR A 290 -12.77 -9.28 -7.89
C THR A 290 -13.95 -9.82 -8.67
N SER A 291 -14.37 -9.11 -9.71
CA SER A 291 -15.48 -9.54 -10.55
C SER A 291 -15.21 -9.21 -12.01
N ILE A 292 -15.20 -10.23 -12.86
CA ILE A 292 -15.08 -10.07 -14.31
C ILE A 292 -16.40 -10.48 -14.94
N CYS A 293 -17.03 -9.56 -15.67
CA CYS A 293 -18.21 -9.82 -16.48
C CYS A 293 -17.82 -9.87 -17.97
N HIS A 294 -17.98 -11.04 -18.58
CA HIS A 294 -17.78 -11.26 -20.00
C HIS A 294 -19.11 -11.05 -20.73
N SER A 295 -19.25 -9.91 -21.42
CA SER A 295 -20.48 -9.55 -22.15
C SER A 295 -20.36 -9.74 -23.67
N ALA A 296 -19.13 -9.78 -24.21
CA ALA A 296 -18.84 -9.89 -25.64
C ALA A 296 -18.09 -11.18 -26.02
N LYS A 297 -17.94 -11.43 -27.33
CA LYS A 297 -17.35 -12.67 -27.87
C LYS A 297 -15.83 -12.66 -27.82
N GLY A 298 -15.22 -13.84 -27.72
CA GLY A 298 -13.77 -14.01 -27.75
C GLY A 298 -13.03 -13.34 -26.59
N THR A 299 -13.74 -12.98 -25.52
CA THR A 299 -13.20 -12.23 -24.39
C THR A 299 -12.31 -13.10 -23.50
N LYS A 300 -11.20 -12.54 -23.01
CA LYS A 300 -10.26 -13.27 -22.14
C LYS A 300 -10.06 -12.55 -20.81
N GLY A 301 -10.14 -13.29 -19.70
CA GLY A 301 -10.03 -12.72 -18.36
C GLY A 301 -9.18 -13.58 -17.45
N SER A 302 -8.29 -12.98 -16.68
CA SER A 302 -7.52 -13.71 -15.68
C SER A 302 -7.43 -12.90 -14.39
N VAL A 303 -7.91 -13.48 -13.29
CA VAL A 303 -7.65 -13.01 -11.92
C VAL A 303 -6.64 -13.95 -11.28
N ASP A 304 -5.59 -13.41 -10.67
CA ASP A 304 -4.63 -14.19 -9.88
C ASP A 304 -4.26 -13.42 -8.61
N VAL A 305 -4.57 -14.00 -7.46
CA VAL A 305 -4.36 -13.38 -6.15
C VAL A 305 -3.42 -14.25 -5.32
N LYS A 306 -2.34 -13.66 -4.83
CA LYS A 306 -1.37 -14.31 -3.94
C LYS A 306 -1.33 -13.62 -2.58
N GLY A 307 -1.55 -14.39 -1.52
CA GLY A 307 -1.49 -13.92 -0.14
C GLY A 307 -0.39 -14.59 0.66
N VAL A 308 0.30 -13.82 1.51
CA VAL A 308 1.23 -14.34 2.52
C VAL A 308 0.82 -13.72 3.85
N LEU A 309 0.43 -14.55 4.81
CA LEU A 309 -0.17 -14.07 6.05
C LEU A 309 0.57 -14.61 7.27
N THR A 310 0.87 -13.72 8.21
CA THR A 310 1.45 -14.04 9.52
C THR A 310 0.70 -13.33 10.66
N GLY A 311 1.09 -13.60 11.91
CA GLY A 311 0.42 -13.06 13.09
C GLY A 311 -1.03 -13.52 13.17
N LYS A 312 -1.95 -12.59 13.43
CA LYS A 312 -3.41 -12.77 13.39
C LYS A 312 -4.05 -12.17 12.13
N SER A 313 -3.25 -11.84 11.12
CA SER A 313 -3.74 -11.19 9.90
C SER A 313 -4.75 -12.08 9.17
N GLN A 314 -5.68 -11.41 8.48
CA GLN A 314 -6.76 -12.09 7.79
C GLN A 314 -6.90 -11.56 6.37
N MET A 315 -7.07 -12.48 5.42
CA MET A 315 -7.44 -12.17 4.05
C MET A 315 -8.75 -12.85 3.70
N THR A 316 -9.63 -12.15 2.99
CA THR A 316 -10.80 -12.73 2.35
C THR A 316 -10.83 -12.31 0.88
N LEU A 317 -10.83 -13.28 -0.03
CA LEU A 317 -11.04 -13.07 -1.46
C LEU A 317 -12.43 -13.60 -1.85
N LYS A 318 -13.26 -12.72 -2.39
CA LYS A 318 -14.57 -13.03 -2.96
C LYS A 318 -14.49 -12.79 -4.47
N GLY A 319 -14.27 -13.85 -5.24
CA GLY A 319 -14.10 -13.75 -6.69
C GLY A 319 -15.37 -14.17 -7.44
N MET A 320 -15.72 -13.49 -8.53
CA MET A 320 -16.80 -13.90 -9.41
C MET A 320 -16.46 -13.65 -10.88
N ASN A 321 -16.36 -14.70 -11.70
CA ASN A 321 -16.34 -14.52 -13.15
C ASN A 321 -17.70 -14.90 -13.72
N LYS A 322 -18.38 -13.91 -14.32
CA LYS A 322 -19.67 -14.06 -14.98
C LYS A 322 -19.48 -14.11 -16.48
N ILE A 323 -20.12 -15.06 -17.15
CA ILE A 323 -20.14 -15.17 -18.60
C ILE A 323 -21.57 -15.08 -19.10
N GLU A 324 -21.86 -14.00 -19.82
CA GLU A 324 -23.20 -13.73 -20.36
C GLU A 324 -23.55 -14.68 -21.51
N LYS A 325 -24.85 -14.83 -21.74
CA LYS A 325 -25.40 -15.78 -22.73
C LYS A 325 -24.83 -15.63 -24.14
N HIS A 326 -24.45 -14.41 -24.53
CA HIS A 326 -23.95 -14.09 -25.87
C HIS A 326 -22.41 -14.08 -25.97
N ALA A 327 -21.70 -14.22 -24.84
CA ALA A 327 -20.24 -14.20 -24.77
C ALA A 327 -19.64 -15.56 -25.15
N HIS A 328 -19.65 -15.87 -26.45
CA HIS A 328 -19.07 -17.09 -26.99
C HIS A 328 -17.54 -17.01 -27.05
N ASP A 329 -16.88 -18.16 -27.04
CA ASP A 329 -15.42 -18.28 -27.16
C ASP A 329 -14.65 -17.55 -26.04
N THR A 330 -15.29 -17.37 -24.89
CA THR A 330 -14.68 -16.79 -23.69
C THR A 330 -13.67 -17.75 -23.08
N ASP A 331 -12.55 -17.21 -22.61
CA ASP A 331 -11.54 -17.93 -21.80
C ASP A 331 -11.29 -17.16 -20.50
N THR A 332 -11.60 -17.77 -19.35
CA THR A 332 -11.53 -17.10 -18.06
C THR A 332 -10.86 -17.95 -16.98
N PHE A 333 -10.02 -17.33 -16.17
CA PHE A 333 -9.35 -17.93 -15.02
C PHE A 333 -9.56 -17.07 -13.76
N LEU A 334 -9.89 -17.72 -12.64
CA LEU A 334 -9.98 -17.12 -11.31
C LEU A 334 -9.12 -17.90 -10.31
N GLY A 335 -7.98 -17.35 -9.94
CA GLY A 335 -7.01 -17.94 -9.02
C GLY A 335 -6.90 -17.16 -7.70
N GLY A 336 -6.87 -17.90 -6.58
CA GLY A 336 -6.47 -17.36 -5.29
C GLY A 336 -5.63 -18.37 -4.52
N HIS A 337 -4.43 -17.98 -4.11
CA HIS A 337 -3.54 -18.84 -3.32
C HIS A 337 -2.98 -18.09 -2.13
N ALA A 338 -2.87 -18.74 -0.98
CA ALA A 338 -2.26 -18.14 0.20
C ALA A 338 -1.33 -19.08 0.95
N ILE A 339 -0.21 -18.54 1.43
CA ILE A 339 0.70 -19.18 2.38
C ILE A 339 0.44 -18.60 3.77
N LEU A 340 0.22 -19.47 4.76
CA LEU A 340 0.10 -19.10 6.16
C LEU A 340 1.44 -19.38 6.87
N LEU A 341 2.07 -18.33 7.38
CA LEU A 341 3.34 -18.43 8.11
C LEU A 341 3.13 -18.64 9.63
N GLY A 342 1.92 -18.39 10.15
CA GLY A 342 1.59 -18.51 11.56
C GLY A 342 0.25 -19.18 11.80
N ASN A 343 0.09 -19.77 12.98
CA ASN A 343 -1.10 -20.55 13.36
C ASN A 343 -2.39 -19.73 13.56
N LYS A 344 -2.29 -18.40 13.75
CA LYS A 344 -3.43 -17.49 13.91
C LYS A 344 -3.81 -16.76 12.62
N ALA A 345 -2.98 -16.85 11.58
CA ALA A 345 -3.25 -16.24 10.29
C ALA A 345 -4.39 -16.99 9.57
N ARG A 346 -5.23 -16.26 8.82
CA ARG A 346 -6.39 -16.85 8.14
C ARG A 346 -6.57 -16.32 6.74
N ALA A 347 -6.76 -17.19 5.77
CA ALA A 347 -7.18 -16.83 4.42
C ALA A 347 -8.51 -17.52 4.06
N ASN A 348 -9.50 -16.74 3.65
CA ASN A 348 -10.76 -17.24 3.09
C ASN A 348 -10.77 -16.95 1.59
N ILE A 349 -10.73 -17.97 0.75
CA ILE A 349 -10.74 -17.81 -0.71
C ILE A 349 -12.02 -18.43 -1.25
N ILE A 350 -12.89 -17.58 -1.80
CA ILE A 350 -14.26 -17.93 -2.19
C ILE A 350 -14.45 -17.58 -3.67
N PRO A 351 -13.99 -18.44 -4.59
CA PRO A 351 -14.18 -18.24 -6.02
C PRO A 351 -15.58 -18.66 -6.46
N GLY A 352 -16.19 -17.88 -7.34
CA GLY A 352 -17.47 -18.17 -7.98
C GLY A 352 -17.37 -18.05 -9.51
N LEU A 353 -18.15 -18.87 -10.21
CA LEU A 353 -18.35 -18.79 -11.65
C LEU A 353 -19.86 -18.79 -11.92
N GLU A 354 -20.32 -17.83 -12.72
CA GLU A 354 -21.69 -17.80 -13.24
C GLU A 354 -21.64 -17.91 -14.76
N ILE A 355 -21.98 -19.09 -15.30
CA ILE A 355 -21.78 -19.42 -16.71
C ILE A 355 -23.13 -19.58 -17.40
N ASN A 356 -23.54 -18.57 -18.16
CA ASN A 356 -24.79 -18.59 -18.92
C ASN A 356 -24.59 -18.96 -20.41
N ASN A 357 -23.42 -19.50 -20.77
CA ASN A 357 -23.04 -19.88 -22.13
C ASN A 357 -22.36 -21.27 -22.17
N ARG A 358 -22.65 -22.07 -23.20
CA ARG A 358 -22.11 -23.45 -23.34
C ARG A 358 -20.76 -23.51 -24.07
N ASN A 359 -20.39 -22.50 -24.85
CA ASN A 359 -19.16 -22.49 -25.65
C ASN A 359 -18.10 -21.57 -25.01
N VAL A 360 -17.51 -22.03 -23.90
CA VAL A 360 -16.57 -21.26 -23.08
C VAL A 360 -15.53 -22.15 -22.42
N LYS A 361 -14.41 -21.54 -22.00
CA LYS A 361 -13.44 -22.13 -21.07
C LYS A 361 -13.48 -21.30 -19.79
N ALA A 362 -13.84 -21.93 -18.68
CA ALA A 362 -13.87 -21.28 -17.38
C ALA A 362 -13.16 -22.17 -16.36
N LYS A 363 -12.17 -21.60 -15.67
CA LYS A 363 -11.36 -22.29 -14.68
C LYS A 363 -11.31 -21.47 -13.41
N HIS A 364 -11.28 -22.15 -12.27
CA HIS A 364 -10.98 -21.52 -11.00
C HIS A 364 -10.04 -22.41 -10.19
N SER A 365 -9.23 -21.80 -9.33
CA SER A 365 -8.29 -22.48 -8.44
C SER A 365 -8.22 -21.74 -7.12
N ALA A 366 -8.36 -22.46 -6.02
CA ALA A 366 -8.14 -21.93 -4.69
C ALA A 366 -7.26 -22.88 -3.88
N ALA A 367 -6.20 -22.35 -3.24
CA ALA A 367 -5.41 -23.13 -2.29
C ALA A 367 -4.95 -22.26 -1.13
N VAL A 368 -5.12 -22.76 0.09
CA VAL A 368 -4.58 -22.14 1.31
C VAL A 368 -3.81 -23.23 2.03
N ALA A 369 -2.53 -23.00 2.29
CA ALA A 369 -1.68 -23.95 2.98
C ALA A 369 -0.77 -23.23 3.98
N PRO A 370 -0.38 -23.89 5.07
CA PRO A 370 0.79 -23.45 5.83
C PRO A 370 2.03 -23.49 4.93
N ILE A 371 3.10 -22.82 5.35
CA ILE A 371 4.41 -23.01 4.73
C ILE A 371 4.83 -24.48 4.80
N ASP A 372 5.43 -24.98 3.72
CA ASP A 372 5.91 -26.35 3.61
C ASP A 372 7.11 -26.56 4.57
N GLU A 373 6.89 -27.37 5.61
CA GLU A 373 7.89 -27.64 6.64
C GLU A 373 9.06 -28.50 6.12
N ASP A 374 8.82 -29.39 5.16
CA ASP A 374 9.87 -30.21 4.53
C ASP A 374 10.78 -29.32 3.67
N LEU A 375 10.17 -28.40 2.91
CA LEU A 375 10.93 -27.41 2.14
C LEU A 375 11.73 -26.47 3.06
N LEU A 376 11.13 -26.04 4.18
CA LEU A 376 11.81 -25.20 5.17
C LEU A 376 12.99 -25.94 5.80
N PHE A 377 12.78 -27.19 6.25
CA PHE A 377 13.83 -28.04 6.81
C PHE A 377 14.95 -28.29 5.79
N TYR A 378 14.61 -28.57 4.53
CA TYR A 378 15.58 -28.73 3.45
C TYR A 378 16.44 -27.48 3.28
N MET A 379 15.83 -26.28 3.23
CA MET A 379 16.57 -25.02 3.12
C MET A 379 17.51 -24.79 4.33
N GLN A 380 17.03 -25.07 5.55
CA GLN A 380 17.83 -24.94 6.76
C GLN A 380 19.01 -25.95 6.81
N SER A 381 18.81 -27.15 6.26
CA SER A 381 19.90 -28.14 6.10
C SER A 381 21.02 -27.66 5.18
N ARG A 382 20.76 -26.65 4.35
CA ARG A 382 21.76 -25.96 3.50
C ARG A 382 22.31 -24.70 4.15
N SER A 383 22.29 -24.64 5.49
CA SER A 383 22.86 -23.57 6.31
C SER A 383 22.17 -22.20 6.16
N LEU A 384 20.94 -22.18 5.66
CA LEU A 384 20.11 -20.97 5.67
C LEU A 384 19.40 -20.84 7.03
N ASP A 385 19.42 -19.66 7.63
CA ASP A 385 18.59 -19.40 8.80
C ASP A 385 17.09 -19.43 8.40
N LYS A 386 16.22 -19.63 9.39
CA LYS A 386 14.78 -19.77 9.18
C LYS A 386 14.17 -18.57 8.44
N ASN A 387 14.60 -17.35 8.74
CA ASN A 387 14.04 -16.17 8.09
C ASN A 387 14.45 -16.09 6.63
N THR A 388 15.73 -16.32 6.35
CA THR A 388 16.22 -16.34 4.98
C THR A 388 15.52 -17.42 4.16
N ALA A 389 15.33 -18.61 4.74
CA ALA A 389 14.58 -19.69 4.08
C ALA A 389 13.11 -19.30 3.80
N ILE A 390 12.40 -18.74 4.79
CA ILE A 390 11.02 -18.25 4.62
C ILE A 390 10.97 -17.18 3.52
N LYS A 391 11.87 -16.18 3.57
CA LYS A 391 11.95 -15.10 2.57
C LYS A 391 12.12 -15.69 1.17
N LEU A 392 13.03 -16.63 0.96
CA LEU A 392 13.26 -17.27 -0.34
C LEU A 392 12.04 -18.06 -0.85
N ILE A 393 11.42 -18.88 0.01
CA ILE A 393 10.22 -19.66 -0.35
C ILE A 393 9.09 -18.71 -0.77
N VAL A 394 8.86 -17.67 0.02
CA VAL A 394 7.80 -16.70 -0.25
C VAL A 394 8.10 -15.86 -1.49
N THR A 395 9.34 -15.41 -1.68
CA THR A 395 9.75 -14.72 -2.92
C THR A 395 9.45 -15.60 -4.14
N GLY A 396 9.82 -16.88 -4.11
CA GLY A 396 9.50 -17.82 -5.20
C GLY A 396 7.99 -17.97 -5.46
N PHE A 397 7.18 -17.95 -4.41
CA PHE A 397 5.72 -17.97 -4.53
C PHE A 397 5.15 -16.70 -5.18
N LEU A 398 5.63 -15.53 -4.76
CA LEU A 398 5.19 -14.22 -5.25
C LEU A 398 5.69 -13.92 -6.67
N GLU A 399 6.81 -14.53 -7.08
CA GLU A 399 7.44 -14.36 -8.39
C GLU A 399 6.50 -14.65 -9.57
N SER A 400 5.52 -15.55 -9.35
CA SER A 400 4.49 -15.88 -10.34
C SER A 400 3.61 -14.68 -10.75
N ILE A 401 3.48 -13.67 -9.89
CA ILE A 401 2.85 -12.39 -10.17
C ILE A 401 3.88 -11.37 -10.66
N LEU A 402 5.02 -11.24 -9.98
CA LEU A 402 6.02 -10.20 -10.27
C LEU A 402 6.56 -10.26 -11.71
N LYS A 403 6.75 -11.48 -12.25
CA LYS A 403 7.19 -11.67 -13.65
C LYS A 403 6.20 -11.18 -14.71
N ARG A 404 4.92 -10.98 -14.35
CA ARG A 404 3.87 -10.51 -15.27
C ARG A 404 3.78 -8.99 -15.36
N ILE A 405 4.46 -8.28 -14.46
CA ILE A 405 4.65 -6.83 -14.53
C ILE A 405 5.67 -6.57 -15.65
N GLU A 406 5.42 -5.61 -16.54
CA GLU A 406 6.29 -5.40 -17.71
C GLU A 406 7.42 -4.39 -17.45
N VAL A 407 7.22 -3.47 -16.51
CA VAL A 407 8.16 -2.37 -16.25
C VAL A 407 9.16 -2.79 -15.17
N GLU A 408 10.42 -2.98 -15.55
CA GLU A 408 11.47 -3.50 -14.66
C GLU A 408 11.73 -2.60 -13.45
N ALA A 409 11.80 -1.28 -13.64
CA ALA A 409 11.97 -0.31 -12.56
C ALA A 409 10.85 -0.40 -11.50
N ILE A 410 9.63 -0.75 -11.92
CA ILE A 410 8.50 -0.95 -11.00
C ILE A 410 8.65 -2.28 -10.27
N LYS A 411 9.12 -3.35 -10.91
CA LYS A 411 9.39 -4.63 -10.23
C LYS A 411 10.41 -4.47 -9.12
N GLU A 412 11.52 -3.78 -9.38
CA GLU A 412 12.56 -3.52 -8.38
C GLU A 412 11.96 -2.77 -7.18
N GLN A 413 11.16 -1.75 -7.43
CA GLN A 413 10.48 -0.98 -6.38
C GLN A 413 9.50 -1.84 -5.58
N ILE A 414 8.72 -2.69 -6.24
CA ILE A 414 7.83 -3.64 -5.56
C ILE A 414 8.63 -4.62 -4.71
N ALA A 415 9.75 -5.13 -5.21
CA ALA A 415 10.64 -6.02 -4.47
C ALA A 415 11.23 -5.33 -3.23
N GLU A 416 11.62 -4.06 -3.32
CA GLU A 416 12.05 -3.25 -2.17
C GLU A 416 10.93 -3.08 -1.13
N MET A 417 9.69 -2.77 -1.56
CA MET A 417 8.55 -2.63 -0.65
C MET A 417 8.19 -3.96 0.04
N ILE A 418 8.26 -5.06 -0.72
CA ILE A 418 8.07 -6.41 -0.19
C ILE A 418 9.17 -6.75 0.82
N LYS A 419 10.44 -6.43 0.52
CA LYS A 419 11.57 -6.62 1.42
C LYS A 419 11.39 -5.81 2.70
N PHE A 420 11.03 -4.53 2.60
CA PHE A 420 10.72 -3.67 3.74
C PHE A 420 9.64 -4.30 4.62
N LYS A 421 8.55 -4.80 4.01
CA LYS A 421 7.48 -5.49 4.75
C LYS A 421 7.99 -6.78 5.43
N PHE A 422 8.86 -7.54 4.77
CA PHE A 422 9.47 -8.74 5.37
C PHE A 422 10.43 -8.42 6.51
N ASP A 423 11.12 -7.30 6.46
CA ASP A 423 12.00 -6.87 7.53
C ASP A 423 11.15 -6.43 8.75
N GLU A 424 10.00 -5.78 8.53
CA GLU A 424 8.98 -5.60 9.60
C GLU A 424 8.37 -6.92 10.09
N MET A 425 8.32 -7.97 9.25
CA MET A 425 7.84 -9.31 9.62
C MET A 425 8.86 -10.13 10.40
N SER A 426 10.14 -9.77 10.38
CA SER A 426 11.23 -10.59 10.92
C SER A 426 11.17 -10.64 12.45
N LEU A 427 10.39 -11.60 12.94
CA LEU A 427 10.47 -12.33 14.21
C LEU A 427 10.14 -11.60 15.53
N THR A 428 8.85 -11.43 15.78
CA THR A 428 8.27 -11.87 17.07
C THR A 428 8.07 -13.39 17.03
N THR A 429 9.16 -14.16 17.12
CA THR A 429 9.08 -15.54 17.61
C THR A 429 9.05 -15.47 19.12
N ILE A 430 7.87 -15.69 19.69
CA ILE A 430 7.60 -16.20 21.05
C ILE A 430 8.76 -15.98 22.03
N GLN A 431 8.79 -14.82 22.66
CA GLN A 431 8.99 -14.71 24.09
C GLN A 431 8.04 -13.62 24.56
N ASP A 432 7.35 -13.90 25.65
CA ASP A 432 6.36 -13.04 26.27
C ASP A 432 6.88 -11.60 26.38
N GLU A 433 5.97 -10.64 26.19
CA GLU A 433 6.13 -9.28 26.72
C GLU A 433 6.23 -9.38 28.25
N GLN A 434 7.42 -9.73 28.74
CA GLN A 434 7.97 -9.09 29.91
C GLN A 434 8.96 -8.06 29.37
N GLU A 435 8.56 -6.80 29.45
CA GLU A 435 9.52 -5.72 29.62
C GLU A 435 10.32 -6.01 30.88
N GLU A 436 11.34 -6.87 30.78
CA GLU A 436 12.50 -6.71 31.64
C GLU A 436 13.24 -5.48 31.13
N ILE A 437 12.81 -4.33 31.65
CA ILE A 437 13.74 -3.26 31.97
C ILE A 437 14.80 -3.95 32.82
N LEU A 438 15.91 -4.34 32.20
CA LEU A 438 17.14 -4.69 32.90
C LEU A 438 17.60 -3.40 33.59
N ALA A 439 17.02 -3.14 34.76
CA ALA A 439 17.54 -2.19 35.72
C ALA A 439 18.86 -2.77 36.25
N VAL A 440 19.94 -2.50 35.54
CA VAL A 440 21.29 -2.61 36.08
C VAL A 440 21.65 -1.25 36.68
N LYS A 441 22.28 -1.27 37.86
CA LYS A 441 22.63 -0.11 38.66
C LYS A 441 23.98 0.47 38.19
N GLY A 442 23.99 1.39 37.24
CA GLY A 442 25.17 2.20 36.93
C GLY A 442 25.04 3.65 37.41
N GLU A 443 26.16 4.36 37.54
CA GLU A 443 26.11 5.82 37.71
C GLU A 443 26.05 6.48 36.34
N PHE A 444 25.11 7.43 36.15
CA PHE A 444 25.08 8.25 34.95
C PHE A 444 26.24 9.23 34.98
N LYS A 445 27.17 9.06 34.06
CA LYS A 445 28.30 9.98 33.89
C LYS A 445 28.08 10.88 32.70
N LYS A 446 28.40 12.15 32.90
CA LYS A 446 28.35 13.16 31.85
C LYS A 446 29.39 12.83 30.79
N LEU A 447 28.95 12.81 29.54
CA LEU A 447 29.78 12.53 28.38
C LEU A 447 30.19 13.82 27.67
N CYS A 448 29.23 14.53 27.06
CA CYS A 448 29.47 15.81 26.37
C CYS A 448 28.18 16.65 26.29
N LYS A 449 28.25 17.88 25.77
CA LYS A 449 27.04 18.63 25.40
C LYS A 449 26.43 18.06 24.12
N LEU A 450 25.10 18.19 23.98
CA LEU A 450 24.38 17.76 22.78
C LEU A 450 24.85 18.52 21.52
N SER A 451 25.28 19.78 21.67
CA SER A 451 25.83 20.59 20.58
C SER A 451 27.21 20.15 20.08
N GLU A 452 27.87 19.22 20.77
CA GLU A 452 29.19 18.70 20.40
C GLU A 452 29.14 17.48 19.47
N ILE A 453 27.95 17.01 19.09
CA ILE A 453 27.74 15.95 18.09
C ILE A 453 26.57 16.30 17.16
N GLN A 454 26.87 16.68 15.93
CA GLN A 454 25.87 17.07 14.95
C GLN A 454 25.18 15.85 14.36
N ASN A 455 24.01 16.04 13.75
CA ASN A 455 23.32 14.97 13.05
C ASN A 455 24.19 14.41 11.91
N GLY A 456 24.38 13.09 11.90
CA GLY A 456 25.27 12.37 10.98
C GLY A 456 26.68 12.15 11.51
N GLU A 457 27.04 12.72 12.67
CA GLU A 457 28.37 12.55 13.26
C GLU A 457 28.45 11.35 14.20
N MET A 458 29.66 10.82 14.31
CA MET A 458 30.06 9.86 15.32
C MET A 458 31.29 10.38 16.03
N LYS A 459 31.44 10.06 17.31
CA LYS A 459 32.57 10.50 18.12
C LYS A 459 32.97 9.44 19.12
N ASN A 460 34.23 9.01 19.10
CA ASN A 460 34.77 8.15 20.16
C ASN A 460 35.19 9.00 21.36
N MET A 461 34.87 8.51 22.55
CA MET A 461 35.14 9.17 23.81
C MET A 461 35.62 8.16 24.84
N LEU A 462 36.71 8.51 25.53
CA LEU A 462 37.24 7.69 26.61
C LEU A 462 36.64 8.16 27.94
N ILE A 463 35.95 7.27 28.64
CA ILE A 463 35.36 7.55 29.96
C ILE A 463 35.53 6.32 30.86
N ASP A 464 36.10 6.52 32.05
CA ASP A 464 36.52 5.44 32.97
C ASP A 464 37.31 4.29 32.33
N GLY A 465 38.15 4.61 31.33
CA GLY A 465 38.94 3.61 30.60
C GLY A 465 38.15 2.78 29.59
N LYS A 466 36.85 3.02 29.41
CA LYS A 466 36.03 2.43 28.34
C LYS A 466 36.01 3.39 27.15
N ASN A 467 36.22 2.85 25.94
CA ASN A 467 36.09 3.60 24.70
C ASN A 467 34.62 3.51 24.23
N ILE A 468 33.95 4.66 24.18
CA ILE A 468 32.52 4.77 23.86
C ILE A 468 32.37 5.50 22.54
N LEU A 469 31.69 4.89 21.58
CA LEU A 469 31.23 5.57 20.39
C LEU A 469 29.87 6.20 20.65
N LEU A 470 29.82 7.52 20.59
CA LEU A 470 28.60 8.27 20.49
C LEU A 470 28.24 8.46 19.02
N SER A 471 26.99 8.21 18.63
CA SER A 471 26.52 8.42 17.24
C SER A 471 25.21 9.20 17.26
N ASN A 472 25.10 10.23 16.43
CA ASN A 472 23.88 11.01 16.26
C ASN A 472 23.30 10.76 14.87
N ILE A 473 22.25 9.94 14.78
CA ILE A 473 21.64 9.55 13.50
C ILE A 473 20.16 9.94 13.51
N ASN A 474 19.78 10.81 12.57
CA ASN A 474 18.44 11.39 12.49
C ASN A 474 17.99 12.04 13.81
N ASN A 475 18.90 12.79 14.45
CA ASN A 475 18.71 13.41 15.76
C ASN A 475 18.43 12.42 16.91
N LYS A 476 18.75 11.14 16.73
CA LYS A 476 18.68 10.10 17.76
C LYS A 476 20.10 9.72 18.17
N ILE A 477 20.37 9.80 19.47
CA ILE A 477 21.68 9.50 20.06
C ILE A 477 21.76 8.00 20.39
N PHE A 478 22.88 7.39 20.01
CA PHE A 478 23.25 6.02 20.35
C PHE A 478 24.62 6.02 21.02
N ALA A 479 24.83 5.11 21.96
CA ALA A 479 26.10 4.94 22.66
C ALA A 479 26.47 3.45 22.66
N THR A 480 27.59 3.12 22.03
CA THR A 480 28.09 1.74 21.91
C THR A 480 29.58 1.66 22.23
N GLY A 481 30.16 0.46 22.28
CA GLY A 481 31.61 0.29 22.34
C GLY A 481 32.31 0.93 21.13
N GLY A 482 33.40 1.66 21.37
CA GLY A 482 34.09 2.46 20.37
C GLY A 482 35.05 1.73 19.44
N GLN A 483 35.27 0.43 19.68
CA GLN A 483 36.16 -0.41 18.91
C GLN A 483 35.42 -1.61 18.35
N CYS A 484 35.83 -2.03 17.16
CA CYS A 484 35.34 -3.24 16.54
C CYS A 484 35.67 -4.44 17.43
N THR A 485 34.71 -5.34 17.65
CA THR A 485 34.95 -6.53 18.48
C THR A 485 35.80 -7.61 17.79
N HIS A 486 36.01 -7.50 16.48
CA HIS A 486 36.88 -8.40 15.73
C HIS A 486 38.37 -8.09 15.96
N GLU A 487 38.75 -6.82 15.87
CA GLU A 487 40.10 -6.29 16.10
C GLU A 487 39.98 -4.85 16.60
N GLU A 488 40.95 -4.35 17.38
CA GLU A 488 40.96 -3.03 18.05
C GLU A 488 41.04 -1.82 17.09
N VAL A 489 40.12 -1.76 16.12
CA VAL A 489 39.94 -0.70 15.14
C VAL A 489 38.85 0.23 15.64
N ASN A 490 39.12 1.54 15.65
CA ASN A 490 38.14 2.54 16.02
C ASN A 490 36.98 2.56 15.04
N LEU A 491 35.76 2.45 15.57
CA LEU A 491 34.54 2.51 14.76
C LEU A 491 34.17 3.94 14.35
N GLU A 492 34.70 4.95 15.05
CA GLU A 492 34.57 6.37 14.67
C GLU A 492 35.09 6.64 13.24
N ASP A 493 36.12 5.91 12.80
CA ASP A 493 36.68 6.00 11.44
C ASP A 493 35.86 5.23 10.38
N GLY A 494 34.77 4.58 10.81
CA GLY A 494 33.88 3.78 9.98
C GLY A 494 32.83 4.59 9.24
N PHE A 495 31.79 3.91 8.77
CA PHE A 495 30.64 4.57 8.11
C PHE A 495 29.31 3.95 8.53
N ILE A 496 28.26 4.78 8.59
CA ILE A 496 26.92 4.37 8.99
C ILE A 496 25.99 4.26 7.77
N VAL A 497 25.16 3.22 7.78
CA VAL A 497 24.03 3.08 6.86
C VAL A 497 22.80 2.68 7.67
N GLY A 498 21.82 3.58 7.81
CA GLY A 498 20.66 3.36 8.67
C GLY A 498 21.05 3.39 10.15
N GLU A 499 20.70 2.35 10.90
CA GLU A 499 21.12 2.18 12.31
C GLU A 499 22.33 1.24 12.45
N ASP A 500 23.05 0.95 11.35
CA ASP A 500 24.18 0.02 11.36
C ASP A 500 25.50 0.76 11.09
N ILE A 501 26.50 0.48 11.92
CA ILE A 501 27.86 0.98 11.75
C ILE A 501 28.76 -0.09 11.14
N THR A 502 29.59 0.31 10.18
CA THR A 502 30.53 -0.57 9.48
C THR A 502 31.97 -0.23 9.87
N CYS A 503 32.71 -1.24 10.38
CA CYS A 503 34.13 -1.13 10.66
C CYS A 503 34.91 -0.79 9.36
N PRO A 504 35.83 0.18 9.40
CA PRO A 504 36.50 0.65 8.19
C PRO A 504 37.51 -0.34 7.59
N LEU A 505 38.02 -1.27 8.40
CA LEU A 505 39.08 -2.19 7.96
C LEU A 505 38.53 -3.47 7.34
N HIS A 506 37.69 -4.19 8.09
CA HIS A 506 37.21 -5.53 7.70
C HIS A 506 35.71 -5.57 7.37
N LEU A 507 35.05 -4.41 7.39
CA LEU A 507 33.64 -4.26 7.01
C LEU A 507 32.65 -5.06 7.88
N SER A 508 33.07 -5.48 9.08
CA SER A 508 32.14 -5.98 10.11
C SER A 508 31.12 -4.91 10.44
N LYS A 509 29.83 -5.26 10.43
CA LYS A 509 28.75 -4.34 10.77
C LYS A 509 28.18 -4.66 12.13
N PHE A 510 27.75 -3.62 12.82
CA PHE A 510 27.10 -3.70 14.12
C PHE A 510 25.83 -2.85 14.11
N ASN A 511 24.77 -3.33 14.75
CA ASN A 511 23.59 -2.51 14.95
C ASN A 511 23.78 -1.57 16.15
N LEU A 512 23.62 -0.26 15.97
CA LEU A 512 23.86 0.75 17.01
C LEU A 512 22.85 0.70 18.17
N LYS A 513 21.68 0.09 17.97
CA LYS A 513 20.65 -0.04 19.01
C LYS A 513 20.88 -1.25 19.91
N THR A 514 21.34 -2.37 19.33
CA THR A 514 21.47 -3.64 20.05
C THR A 514 22.90 -4.07 20.28
N GLY A 515 23.87 -3.42 19.63
CA GLY A 515 25.29 -3.81 19.66
C GLY A 515 25.62 -5.02 18.80
N LYS A 516 24.61 -5.73 18.30
CA LYS A 516 24.76 -7.02 17.64
C LYS A 516 25.64 -6.95 16.38
N ALA A 517 26.60 -7.87 16.27
CA ALA A 517 27.36 -8.09 15.04
C ALA A 517 26.44 -8.68 13.95
N LEU A 518 26.39 -8.03 12.79
CA LEU A 518 25.46 -8.36 11.69
C LEU A 518 26.11 -9.19 10.58
N ASN A 519 27.44 -9.19 10.50
CA ASN A 519 28.20 -10.01 9.57
C ASN A 519 29.62 -10.29 10.10
N PRO A 520 30.21 -11.43 9.71
CA PRO A 520 31.61 -11.72 9.97
C PRO A 520 32.52 -10.67 9.28
N PRO A 521 33.76 -10.49 9.78
CA PRO A 521 34.43 -11.37 10.73
C PRO A 521 34.15 -11.13 12.22
N ALA A 522 33.45 -10.05 12.60
CA ALA A 522 33.00 -9.87 13.98
C ALA A 522 31.91 -10.88 14.35
N ILE A 523 32.04 -11.47 15.53
CA ILE A 523 31.07 -12.41 16.11
C ILE A 523 30.52 -11.93 17.46
N ASP A 524 31.32 -11.16 18.20
CA ASP A 524 30.94 -10.61 19.49
C ASP A 524 30.23 -9.25 19.32
N GLU A 525 29.29 -8.96 20.22
CA GLU A 525 28.48 -7.75 20.20
C GLU A 525 29.23 -6.56 20.81
N LEU A 526 28.95 -5.35 20.32
CA LEU A 526 29.36 -4.14 21.01
C LEU A 526 28.58 -3.99 22.31
N ALA A 527 29.25 -3.48 23.35
CA ALA A 527 28.54 -2.98 24.51
C ALA A 527 27.57 -1.86 24.08
N VAL A 528 26.37 -1.83 24.67
CA VAL A 528 25.37 -0.77 24.47
C VAL A 528 25.15 -0.08 25.81
N TYR A 529 25.15 1.24 25.81
CA TYR A 529 25.02 2.04 27.01
C TYR A 529 23.67 2.76 27.05
N ASN A 530 23.03 2.80 28.22
CA ASN A 530 21.83 3.61 28.41
C ASN A 530 22.19 5.08 28.35
N ILE A 531 21.39 5.87 27.64
CA ILE A 531 21.61 7.31 27.46
C ILE A 531 20.53 8.09 28.20
N LYS A 532 20.94 9.16 28.88
CA LYS A 532 20.05 10.16 29.46
C LYS A 532 20.49 11.54 28.96
N ILE A 533 19.55 12.30 28.39
CA ILE A 533 19.79 13.69 27.98
C ILE A 533 19.10 14.60 28.99
N GLN A 534 19.84 15.49 29.63
CA GLN A 534 19.32 16.44 30.62
C GLN A 534 20.07 17.77 30.49
N ASP A 535 19.35 18.90 30.48
CA ASP A 535 19.91 20.25 30.42
C ASP A 535 20.89 20.46 29.24
N GLU A 536 20.56 19.92 28.06
CA GLU A 536 21.40 19.92 26.84
C GLU A 536 22.72 19.13 26.95
N GLU A 537 22.82 18.25 27.95
CA GLU A 537 24.00 17.40 28.18
C GLU A 537 23.64 15.93 28.04
N ILE A 538 24.57 15.16 27.45
CA ILE A 538 24.44 13.72 27.24
C ILE A 538 25.14 13.01 28.39
N TYR A 539 24.42 12.10 29.03
CA TYR A 539 24.91 11.20 30.06
C TYR A 539 24.77 9.77 29.58
N ILE A 540 25.72 8.92 29.97
CA ILE A 540 25.64 7.48 29.74
C ILE A 540 25.75 6.75 31.07
N GLU A 541 25.04 5.63 31.18
CA GLU A 541 25.12 4.74 32.34
C GLU A 541 26.35 3.84 32.21
N ILE A 542 27.23 3.88 33.22
CA ILE A 542 28.44 3.06 33.28
C ILE A 542 28.44 2.27 34.59
N ASP A 543 28.76 1.00 34.49
CA ASP A 543 29.00 0.05 35.58
C ASP A 543 30.43 0.10 36.13
#